data_AF-A0A7W6Y3J7-F1
#
_entry.id   AF-A0A7W6Y3J7-F1
#
_cell.length_a   1.000
_cell.length_b   1.000
_cell.length_c   1.000
_cell.angle_alpha   90.00
_cell.angle_beta   90.00
_cell.angle_gamma   90.00
#
_symmetry.space_group_name_H-M   'P 1'
#
loop_
_entity.id
_entity.type
_entity.pdbx_description
1 polymer ?
#
loop_
_entity_poly.entity_id
_entity_poly.type
_entity_poly.pdbx_seq_one_letter_code
_entity_poly.pdbx_strand_id
1 'polypeptide(L)'
;MRLEGEPFVPQQRIPMPKGVDAADPIARTERSTFAPAAGLPVDFQWLRTPCPERLFSLHERPGHLRLTGREAIGSLFEQSLVARRQTDFDFDAETEVDTEPASYHQKAGLVAYYSSFA
;
A
#
# COMPACT_ATOMS: atom_id res chain seq x y z
N MET A 1 21.56 20.70 3.28
CA MET A 1 20.69 21.24 4.33
C MET A 1 21.43 21.14 5.65
N ARG A 2 21.92 22.25 6.20
CA ARG A 2 22.69 22.28 7.46
C ARG A 2 21.75 22.72 8.57
N LEU A 3 21.52 21.85 9.54
CA LEU A 3 20.70 22.16 10.71
C LEU A 3 21.50 23.11 11.62
N GLU A 4 20.84 24.10 12.24
CA GLU A 4 21.48 25.02 13.17
C GLU A 4 21.96 24.26 14.41
N GLY A 5 23.27 24.26 14.65
CA GLY A 5 23.90 23.81 15.89
C GLY A 5 25.31 23.23 15.69
N GLU A 6 25.89 22.77 16.80
CA GLU A 6 27.29 22.32 16.85
C GLU A 6 27.53 21.12 15.92
N PRO A 7 28.62 21.11 15.14
CA PRO A 7 28.99 19.96 14.33
C PRO A 7 29.15 18.71 15.20
N PHE A 8 28.55 17.60 14.78
CA PHE A 8 28.72 16.27 15.38
C PHE A 8 28.12 16.05 16.77
N VAL A 9 27.28 16.96 17.27
CA VAL A 9 26.50 16.74 18.50
C VAL A 9 25.05 16.38 18.15
N PRO A 10 24.52 15.23 18.60
CA PRO A 10 23.13 14.88 18.39
C PRO A 10 22.22 15.86 19.16
N GLN A 11 21.30 16.51 18.45
CA GLN A 11 20.33 17.42 19.05
C GLN A 11 19.07 16.67 19.45
N GLN A 12 18.62 16.82 20.70
CA GLN A 12 17.37 16.23 21.18
C GLN A 12 16.11 16.93 20.66
N ARG A 13 16.24 18.20 20.22
CA ARG A 13 15.15 18.97 19.61
C ARG A 13 15.69 19.75 18.44
N ILE A 14 15.06 19.60 17.29
CA ILE A 14 15.35 20.36 16.08
C ILE A 14 14.19 21.33 15.88
N PRO A 15 14.42 22.65 15.85
CA PRO A 15 13.36 23.61 15.58
C PRO A 15 12.82 23.38 14.16
N MET A 16 11.51 23.54 13.98
CA MET A 16 10.91 23.41 12.64
C MET A 16 11.53 24.43 11.66
N PRO A 17 11.70 24.06 10.39
CA PRO A 17 12.14 24.99 9.36
C PRO A 17 11.23 26.22 9.34
N LYS A 18 11.83 27.41 9.27
CA LYS A 18 11.08 28.67 9.18
C LYS A 18 10.21 28.66 7.92
N GLY A 19 8.93 29.01 8.05
CA GLY A 19 7.99 29.07 6.94
C GLY A 19 7.18 27.79 6.69
N VAL A 20 7.31 26.77 7.54
CA VAL A 20 6.41 25.61 7.56
C VAL A 20 5.35 25.84 8.64
N ASP A 21 4.10 26.03 8.23
CA ASP A 21 2.98 26.03 9.16
C ASP A 21 2.60 24.58 9.49
N ALA A 22 2.68 24.22 10.78
CA ALA A 22 2.27 22.90 11.27
C ALA A 22 0.77 22.61 11.13
N ALA A 23 0.01 23.55 10.58
CA ALA A 23 -1.43 23.50 10.42
C ALA A 23 -1.87 22.91 9.08
N ASP A 24 -0.96 22.62 8.15
CA ASP A 24 -1.36 21.91 6.93
C ASP A 24 -1.87 20.51 7.31
N PRO A 25 -3.17 20.21 7.12
CA PRO A 25 -3.72 18.93 7.52
C PRO A 25 -3.15 17.84 6.61
N ILE A 26 -2.38 16.93 7.22
CA ILE A 26 -1.74 15.79 6.54
C ILE A 26 -2.78 14.75 6.09
N ALA A 27 -3.99 14.77 6.63
CA ALA A 27 -5.02 13.77 6.36
C ALA A 27 -5.80 14.05 5.06
N ARG A 28 -5.25 13.67 3.91
CA ARG A 28 -6.05 13.50 2.69
C ARG A 28 -6.61 12.09 2.66
N THR A 29 -7.93 11.96 2.77
CA THR A 29 -8.60 10.68 2.48
C THR A 29 -8.46 10.39 0.99
N GLU A 30 -7.65 9.40 0.65
CA GLU A 30 -7.49 8.92 -0.72
C GLU A 30 -8.36 7.69 -0.94
N ARG A 31 -9.30 7.78 -1.90
CA ARG A 31 -10.17 6.66 -2.29
C ARG A 31 -9.86 6.23 -3.71
N SER A 32 -9.48 4.97 -3.88
CA SER A 32 -9.31 4.35 -5.19
C SER A 32 -10.57 3.62 -5.61
N THR A 33 -11.17 4.01 -6.73
CA THR A 33 -12.38 3.37 -7.30
C THR A 33 -12.07 2.34 -8.38
N PHE A 34 -10.79 2.13 -8.72
CA PHE A 34 -10.33 1.12 -9.68
C PHE A 34 -11.03 1.20 -11.05
N ALA A 35 -11.24 2.43 -11.54
CA ALA A 35 -11.76 2.66 -12.88
C ALA A 35 -10.73 2.21 -13.94
N PRO A 36 -11.07 1.34 -14.90
CA PRO A 36 -10.09 0.77 -15.83
C PRO A 36 -9.37 1.81 -16.69
N ALA A 37 -10.05 2.91 -17.04
CA ALA A 37 -9.48 3.99 -17.84
C ALA A 37 -8.32 4.73 -17.14
N ALA A 38 -8.27 4.73 -15.81
CA ALA A 38 -7.19 5.32 -15.03
C ALA A 38 -6.02 4.34 -14.80
N GLY A 39 -6.24 3.04 -15.02
CA GLY A 39 -5.30 1.99 -14.66
C GLY A 39 -5.15 1.80 -13.15
N LEU A 40 -4.14 1.03 -12.76
CA LEU A 40 -3.80 0.85 -11.35
C LEU A 40 -3.08 2.13 -10.85
N PRO A 41 -3.49 2.73 -9.72
CA PRO A 41 -2.79 3.92 -9.20
C PRO A 41 -1.31 3.63 -8.93
N VAL A 42 -0.46 4.62 -9.18
CA VAL A 42 1.01 4.48 -9.17
C VAL A 42 1.58 4.02 -7.83
N ASP A 43 0.90 4.31 -6.73
CA ASP A 43 1.33 3.95 -5.38
C ASP A 43 1.16 2.46 -5.09
N PHE A 44 0.32 1.76 -5.86
CA PHE A 44 0.12 0.32 -5.73
C PHE A 44 1.18 -0.45 -6.50
N GLN A 45 1.80 -1.39 -5.80
CA GLN A 45 2.80 -2.31 -6.33
C GLN A 45 2.41 -3.75 -6.01
N TRP A 46 2.94 -4.69 -6.79
CA TRP A 46 2.82 -6.13 -6.58
C TRP A 46 4.19 -6.78 -6.44
N LEU A 47 4.23 -8.01 -5.97
CA LEU A 47 5.49 -8.70 -5.65
C LEU A 47 6.02 -9.52 -6.82
N ARG A 48 7.26 -9.24 -7.22
CA ARG A 48 8.25 -10.10 -7.93
C ARG A 48 7.88 -10.69 -9.30
N THR A 49 6.60 -10.73 -9.70
CA THR A 49 6.21 -11.28 -11.00
C THR A 49 6.23 -10.22 -12.10
N PRO A 50 6.78 -10.52 -13.29
CA PRO A 50 6.68 -9.65 -14.46
C PRO A 50 5.31 -9.75 -15.17
N CYS A 51 4.44 -10.68 -14.76
CA CYS A 51 3.15 -10.95 -15.39
C CYS A 51 1.97 -10.59 -14.46
N PRO A 52 1.68 -9.29 -14.24
CA PRO A 52 0.63 -8.84 -13.31
C PRO A 52 -0.78 -9.31 -13.67
N GLU A 53 -1.05 -9.56 -14.95
CA GLU A 53 -2.34 -10.07 -15.46
C GLU A 53 -2.71 -11.45 -14.91
N ARG A 54 -1.71 -12.20 -14.42
CA ARG A 54 -1.95 -13.46 -13.70
C ARG A 54 -2.40 -13.22 -12.26
N LEU A 55 -2.16 -12.05 -11.69
CA LEU A 55 -2.48 -11.74 -10.30
C LEU A 55 -3.79 -10.97 -10.21
N PHE A 56 -3.96 -9.94 -11.04
CA PHE A 56 -5.08 -9.03 -10.92
C PHE A 56 -5.56 -8.45 -12.26
N SER A 57 -6.80 -7.97 -12.26
CA SER A 57 -7.44 -7.31 -13.40
C SER A 57 -8.34 -6.17 -12.94
N LEU A 58 -8.32 -5.07 -13.70
CA LEU A 58 -9.27 -3.95 -13.57
C LEU A 58 -10.42 -4.06 -14.58
N HIS A 59 -10.29 -4.93 -15.58
CA HIS A 59 -11.20 -4.97 -16.73
C HIS A 59 -12.29 -6.05 -16.62
N GLU A 60 -12.04 -7.12 -15.84
CA GLU A 60 -13.01 -8.21 -15.67
C GLU A 60 -14.30 -7.77 -14.97
N ARG A 61 -14.20 -6.79 -14.06
CA ARG A 61 -15.35 -6.14 -13.43
C ARG A 61 -15.01 -4.65 -13.24
N PRO A 62 -15.36 -3.77 -14.20
CA PRO A 62 -15.03 -2.35 -14.12
C PRO A 62 -15.45 -1.71 -12.80
N GLY A 63 -14.60 -0.84 -12.25
CA GLY A 63 -14.80 -0.21 -10.94
C GLY A 63 -14.37 -1.08 -9.75
N HIS A 64 -13.69 -2.20 -10.01
CA HIS A 64 -13.17 -3.11 -8.98
C HIS A 64 -11.75 -3.57 -9.35
N LEU A 65 -10.91 -3.80 -8.35
CA LEU A 65 -9.67 -4.54 -8.51
C LEU A 65 -9.94 -6.02 -8.24
N ARG A 66 -10.01 -6.84 -9.29
CA ARG A 66 -10.15 -8.29 -9.14
C ARG A 66 -8.78 -8.90 -8.88
N LEU A 67 -8.63 -9.55 -7.73
CA LEU A 67 -7.48 -10.38 -7.41
C LEU A 67 -7.82 -11.85 -7.67
N THR A 68 -6.94 -12.57 -8.38
CA THR A 68 -7.11 -14.02 -8.60
C THR A 68 -6.30 -14.77 -7.56
N GLY A 69 -6.94 -15.63 -6.77
CA GLY A 69 -6.25 -16.41 -5.73
C GLY A 69 -5.02 -17.15 -6.28
N ARG A 70 -3.89 -17.02 -5.59
CA ARG A 70 -2.62 -17.70 -5.92
C ARG A 70 -2.06 -18.37 -4.67
N GLU A 71 -0.75 -18.32 -4.47
CA GLU A 71 -0.07 -18.97 -3.37
C GLU A 71 -0.31 -18.22 -2.05
N ALA A 72 0.08 -18.86 -0.95
CA ALA A 72 -0.01 -18.27 0.38
C ALA A 72 0.86 -17.00 0.49
N ILE A 73 0.49 -16.11 1.41
CA ILE A 73 1.17 -14.82 1.65
C ILE A 73 2.63 -14.93 2.14
N GLY A 74 3.07 -16.14 2.50
CA GLY A 74 4.47 -16.44 2.82
C GLY A 74 5.32 -16.87 1.61
N SER A 75 4.72 -17.08 0.43
CA SER A 75 5.44 -17.62 -0.72
C SER A 75 6.43 -16.63 -1.34
N LEU A 76 7.55 -17.11 -1.86
CA LEU A 76 8.49 -16.28 -2.61
C LEU A 76 8.14 -16.14 -4.11
N PHE A 77 7.10 -16.85 -4.56
CA PHE A 77 6.68 -16.93 -5.96
C PHE A 77 5.41 -16.09 -6.20
N GLU A 78 4.32 -16.70 -6.64
CA GLU A 78 3.15 -15.96 -7.10
C GLU A 78 2.20 -15.61 -5.97
N GLN A 79 2.38 -14.41 -5.43
CA GLN A 79 1.43 -13.82 -4.49
C GLN A 79 0.47 -12.87 -5.21
N SER A 80 -0.84 -13.12 -5.08
CA SER A 80 -1.86 -12.16 -5.52
C SER A 80 -2.03 -11.04 -4.50
N LEU A 81 -0.98 -10.22 -4.36
CA LEU A 81 -0.91 -9.08 -3.45
C LEU A 81 -0.69 -7.80 -4.26
N VAL A 82 -1.57 -6.82 -4.04
CA VAL A 82 -1.41 -5.45 -4.53
C VAL A 82 -1.47 -4.55 -3.31
N ALA A 83 -0.39 -3.82 -3.03
CA ALA A 83 -0.22 -3.05 -1.80
C ALA A 83 0.43 -1.69 -2.08
N ARG A 84 0.19 -0.72 -1.19
CA ARG A 84 0.85 0.59 -1.17
C ARG A 84 1.68 0.77 0.09
N ARG A 85 2.60 1.72 0.09
CA ARG A 85 3.44 2.03 1.26
C ARG A 85 2.62 2.73 2.35
N GLN A 86 2.84 2.33 3.60
CA GLN A 86 2.52 3.16 4.75
C GLN A 86 3.54 4.30 4.82
N THR A 87 3.08 5.55 4.71
CA THR A 87 3.90 6.76 4.72
C THR A 87 3.86 7.50 6.05
N ASP A 88 2.85 7.23 6.87
CA ASP A 88 2.56 7.95 8.10
C ASP A 88 2.49 7.00 9.29
N PHE A 89 2.80 7.50 10.48
CA PHE A 89 2.70 6.73 11.72
C PHE A 89 1.26 6.55 12.20
N ASP A 90 0.40 7.53 11.91
CA ASP A 90 -1.02 7.54 12.21
C ASP A 90 -1.79 7.56 10.87
N PHE A 91 -2.51 6.49 10.59
CA PHE A 91 -3.24 6.32 9.33
C PHE A 91 -4.37 5.31 9.50
N ASP A 92 -5.41 5.47 8.68
CA ASP A 92 -6.48 4.50 8.51
C ASP A 92 -6.43 3.90 7.09
N ALA A 93 -6.71 2.61 6.98
CA ALA A 93 -6.83 1.92 5.70
C ALA A 93 -8.05 1.02 5.71
N GLU A 94 -8.90 1.17 4.70
CA GLU A 94 -10.14 0.42 4.55
C GLU A 94 -10.25 -0.15 3.13
N THR A 95 -10.91 -1.29 3.01
CA THR A 95 -11.23 -1.90 1.72
C THR A 95 -12.54 -2.68 1.82
N GLU A 96 -13.25 -2.76 0.70
CA GLU A 96 -14.45 -3.57 0.56
C GLU A 96 -14.11 -4.78 -0.32
N VAL A 97 -14.43 -5.98 0.17
CA VAL A 97 -14.10 -7.23 -0.51
C VAL A 97 -15.36 -8.04 -0.75
N ASP A 98 -15.60 -8.36 -2.02
CA ASP A 98 -16.63 -9.27 -2.48
C ASP A 98 -15.99 -10.64 -2.78
N THR A 99 -16.34 -11.66 -1.98
CA THR A 99 -15.72 -12.99 -2.06
C THR A 99 -16.67 -14.09 -1.62
N GLU A 100 -16.60 -15.24 -2.29
CA GLU A 100 -17.37 -16.46 -1.98
C GLU A 100 -16.40 -17.64 -1.84
N PRO A 101 -15.67 -17.76 -0.72
CA PRO A 101 -14.72 -18.86 -0.52
C PRO A 101 -15.47 -20.19 -0.33
N ALA A 102 -15.11 -21.20 -1.12
CA ALA A 102 -15.66 -22.55 -1.03
C ALA A 102 -14.92 -23.44 -0.02
N SER A 103 -13.77 -23.00 0.50
CA SER A 103 -13.00 -23.73 1.52
C SER A 103 -12.13 -22.80 2.36
N TYR A 104 -11.67 -23.28 3.51
CA TYR A 104 -10.77 -22.54 4.42
C TYR A 104 -9.39 -22.21 3.83
N HIS A 105 -9.02 -22.84 2.71
CA HIS A 105 -7.79 -22.54 2.00
C HIS A 105 -7.87 -21.23 1.20
N GLN A 106 -9.07 -20.73 0.92
CA GLN A 106 -9.29 -19.50 0.17
C GLN A 106 -9.49 -18.34 1.12
N LYS A 107 -8.69 -17.29 0.95
CA LYS A 107 -8.73 -16.08 1.79
C LYS A 107 -8.54 -14.86 0.91
N ALA A 108 -9.29 -13.80 1.21
CA ALA A 108 -9.17 -12.48 0.62
C ALA A 108 -9.46 -11.44 1.69
N GLY A 109 -8.75 -10.32 1.67
CA GLY A 109 -8.87 -9.30 2.72
C GLY A 109 -7.77 -8.24 2.66
N LEU A 110 -7.77 -7.40 3.69
CA LEU A 110 -6.75 -6.37 3.91
C LEU A 110 -5.54 -6.96 4.63
N VAL A 111 -4.34 -6.46 4.32
CA VAL A 111 -3.11 -6.89 4.98
C VAL A 111 -2.13 -5.73 5.17
N ALA A 112 -1.49 -5.68 6.34
CA ALA A 112 -0.24 -4.95 6.56
C ALA A 112 0.92 -5.93 6.35
N TYR A 113 1.73 -5.67 5.32
CA TYR A 113 2.74 -6.63 4.85
C TYR A 113 4.12 -5.99 4.83
N TYR A 114 5.09 -6.65 5.46
CA TYR A 114 6.50 -6.27 5.42
C TYR A 114 7.29 -7.18 4.47
N SER A 115 7.37 -8.48 4.80
CA SER A 115 8.00 -9.50 3.98
C SER A 115 7.46 -10.90 4.29
N SER A 116 7.78 -11.87 3.43
CA SER A 116 7.77 -13.29 3.82
C SER A 116 8.79 -13.48 4.95
N PHE A 117 8.48 -14.34 5.92
CA PHE A 117 9.33 -14.60 7.08
C PHE A 117 10.81 -14.81 6.69
N ALA A 118 11.71 -14.17 7.43
CA ALA A 118 13.15 -14.41 7.40
C ALA A 118 13.49 -15.73 8.10
#